data_AF-A0A960RTJ6-F1
#
_entry.id   AF-A0A960RTJ6-F1
#
_cell.length_a   1.000
_cell.length_b   1.000
_cell.length_c   1.000
_cell.angle_alpha   90.00
_cell.angle_beta   90.00
_cell.angle_gamma   90.00
#
_symmetry.space_group_name_H-M   'P 1'
#
loop_
_entity.id
_entity.type
_entity.pdbx_description
1 polymer ?
#
loop_
_entity_poly.entity_id
_entity_poly.type
_entity_poly.pdbx_seq_one_letter_code
_entity_poly.pdbx_strand_id
1 'polypeptide(L)' 'MKQSLEALFDEMITHQEKKLLELASSIIPNVTSDDILQPNDYPELENHPYFRYEEGVLKGLHSAKMAVLAAARII' A
#
# COMPACT_ATOMS: atom_id res chain seq x y z
N MET A 1 18.30 16.65 -9.03
CA MET A 1 17.24 17.50 -8.43
C MET A 1 16.90 16.91 -7.07
N LYS A 2 16.67 17.73 -6.04
CA LYS A 2 16.29 17.25 -4.71
C LYS A 2 14.80 16.86 -4.74
N GLN A 3 14.49 15.58 -4.56
CA GLN A 3 13.11 15.09 -4.49
C GLN A 3 12.45 15.63 -3.20
N SER A 4 11.17 16.03 -3.26
CA SER A 4 10.42 16.42 -2.06
C SER A 4 10.08 15.17 -1.24
N LEU A 5 9.91 15.34 0.07
CA LEU A 5 9.51 14.23 0.95
C LEU A 5 8.14 13.67 0.55
N GLU A 6 7.23 14.52 0.09
CA GLU A 6 5.92 14.10 -0.46
C GLU A 6 6.09 13.20 -1.69
N ALA A 7 6.92 13.60 -2.66
CA ALA A 7 7.18 12.81 -3.86
C ALA A 7 7.87 11.47 -3.53
N LEU A 8 8.71 11.42 -2.49
CA LEU A 8 9.31 10.18 -2.01
C LEU A 8 8.23 9.24 -1.44
N PHE A 9 7.29 9.75 -0.62
CA PHE A 9 6.18 8.93 -0.13
C PHE A 9 5.29 8.41 -1.25
N ASP A 10 4.99 9.24 -2.25
CA ASP A 10 4.22 8.81 -3.43
C ASP A 10 4.89 7.66 -4.16
N GLU A 11 6.20 7.77 -4.42
CA GLU A 11 6.98 6.70 -5.05
C GLU A 11 6.96 5.40 -4.22
N MET A 12 7.16 5.51 -2.90
CA MET A 12 7.13 4.35 -2.00
C MET A 12 5.75 3.68 -1.98
N ILE A 13 4.67 4.45 -1.96
CA ILE A 13 3.30 3.96 -1.99
C ILE A 13 3.04 3.23 -3.32
N THR A 14 3.36 3.84 -4.46
CA THR A 14 3.17 3.21 -5.78
C THR A 14 3.96 1.91 -5.91
N HIS A 15 5.20 1.85 -5.41
CA HIS A 15 5.96 0.60 -5.40
C HIS A 15 5.34 -0.47 -4.52
N GLN A 16 4.83 -0.09 -3.34
CA GLN A 16 4.18 -1.02 -2.44
C GLN A 16 2.83 -1.53 -2.99
N GLU A 17 2.03 -0.67 -3.63
CA GLU A 17 0.79 -1.05 -4.32
C GLU A 17 1.06 -2.08 -5.42
N LYS A 18 2.08 -1.84 -6.24
CA LYS A 18 2.51 -2.77 -7.29
C LYS A 18 2.91 -4.13 -6.70
N LYS A 19 3.74 -4.12 -5.65
CA LYS A 19 4.17 -5.34 -4.96
C LYS A 19 2.98 -6.11 -4.39
N LEU A 20 2.02 -5.40 -3.80
CA LEU A 20 0.82 -6.01 -3.21
C LEU A 20 -0.06 -6.64 -4.29
N LEU A 21 -0.24 -5.97 -5.44
CA LEU A 21 -0.97 -6.52 -6.59
C LEU A 21 -0.29 -7.74 -7.18
N GLU A 22 1.04 -7.71 -7.36
CA GLU A 22 1.82 -8.86 -7.82
C GLU A 22 1.64 -10.06 -6.88
N LEU A 23 1.74 -9.84 -5.56
CA LEU A 23 1.49 -10.88 -4.56
C LEU A 23 0.04 -11.39 -4.62
N ALA A 24 -0.95 -10.51 -4.67
CA ALA A 24 -2.35 -10.90 -4.79
C ALA A 24 -2.59 -11.77 -6.03
N SER A 25 -2.02 -11.38 -7.17
CA SER A 25 -2.18 -12.10 -8.44
C SER A 25 -1.54 -13.49 -8.45
N SER A 26 -0.55 -13.71 -7.58
CA SER A 26 0.02 -15.04 -7.35
C SER A 26 -0.86 -15.95 -6.48
N ILE A 27 -1.77 -15.37 -5.70
CA ILE A 27 -2.70 -16.09 -4.80
C ILE A 27 -4.04 -16.32 -5.51
N ILE A 28 -4.61 -15.27 -6.11
CA ILE A 28 -5.88 -15.28 -6.83
C ILE A 28 -5.65 -14.84 -8.27
N PRO A 29 -5.88 -15.72 -9.26
CA PRO A 29 -5.78 -15.34 -10.67
C PRO A 29 -6.73 -14.21 -11.04
N ASN A 30 -6.28 -13.29 -11.91
CA ASN A 30 -7.07 -12.17 -12.45
C ASN A 30 -7.56 -11.14 -11.42
N VAL A 31 -6.97 -11.12 -10.22
CA VAL A 31 -7.23 -10.04 -9.24
C VAL A 31 -6.80 -8.68 -9.80
N THR A 32 -7.58 -7.65 -9.50
CA THR A 32 -7.36 -6.29 -9.96
C THR A 32 -6.86 -5.38 -8.83
N SER A 33 -6.45 -4.16 -9.17
CA SER A 33 -6.09 -3.13 -8.20
C SER A 33 -7.26 -2.74 -7.29
N ASP A 34 -8.50 -2.89 -7.75
CA ASP A 34 -9.68 -2.54 -6.96
C ASP A 34 -9.99 -3.63 -5.93
N ASP A 35 -9.78 -4.89 -6.30
CA ASP A 35 -10.00 -6.05 -5.43
C ASP A 35 -9.05 -6.05 -4.22
N ILE A 36 -7.80 -5.61 -4.40
CA ILE A 36 -6.84 -5.49 -3.29
C ILE A 36 -7.18 -4.35 -2.31
N LEU A 37 -8.11 -3.46 -2.66
CA LEU A 37 -8.61 -2.44 -1.72
C LEU A 37 -9.65 -3.02 -0.75
N GLN A 38 -10.26 -4.16 -1.09
CA GLN A 38 -11.25 -4.86 -0.28
C GLN A 38 -10.84 -6.35 -0.07
N PRO A 39 -9.66 -6.62 0.50
CA PRO A 39 -9.16 -8.00 0.59
C PRO A 39 -10.01 -8.91 1.49
N ASN A 40 -10.86 -8.32 2.35
CA ASN A 40 -11.82 -9.04 3.18
C ASN A 40 -12.87 -9.80 2.36
N ASP A 41 -13.12 -9.39 1.11
CA ASP A 41 -14.05 -10.07 0.19
C ASP A 41 -13.48 -11.39 -0.35
N TYR A 42 -12.16 -11.59 -0.16
CA TYR A 42 -11.41 -12.75 -0.65
C TYR A 42 -10.78 -13.50 0.52
N PRO A 43 -11.38 -14.61 0.99
CA PRO A 43 -10.82 -15.39 2.10
C PRO A 43 -9.37 -15.80 1.91
N GLU A 44 -8.93 -16.01 0.67
CA GLU A 44 -7.56 -16.37 0.31
C GLU A 44 -6.59 -15.21 0.51
N LEU A 45 -7.03 -13.94 0.38
CA LEU A 45 -6.19 -12.78 0.70
C LEU A 45 -6.27 -12.46 2.19
N GLU A 46 -7.46 -12.46 2.77
CA GLU A 46 -7.68 -12.09 4.17
C GLU A 46 -6.91 -13.01 5.14
N ASN A 47 -6.85 -14.30 4.84
CA ASN A 47 -6.17 -15.29 5.68
C ASN A 47 -4.71 -15.52 5.27
N HIS A 48 -4.18 -14.83 4.25
CA HIS A 48 -2.80 -15.03 3.79
C HIS A 48 -1.81 -14.12 4.53
N PRO A 49 -0.95 -14.68 5.39
CA PRO A 49 -0.16 -13.89 6.35
C PRO A 49 0.81 -12.91 5.65
N TYR A 50 1.43 -13.33 4.55
CA TYR A 50 2.34 -12.45 3.80
C TYR A 50 1.57 -11.32 3.09
N PHE A 51 0.36 -11.59 2.62
CA PHE A 51 -0.44 -10.56 1.95
C PHE A 51 -0.86 -9.50 2.96
N ARG A 52 -1.39 -9.92 4.12
CA ARG A 52 -1.78 -9.03 5.22
C ARG A 52 -0.62 -8.23 5.79
N TYR A 53 0.57 -8.81 5.85
CA TYR A 53 1.78 -8.07 6.23
C TYR A 53 2.08 -6.93 5.24
N GLU A 54 2.13 -7.24 3.94
CA GLU A 54 2.44 -6.25 2.90
C GLU A 54 1.37 -5.17 2.77
N GLU A 55 0.10 -5.53 2.98
CA GLU A 55 -1.00 -4.57 3.07
C GLU A 55 -0.82 -3.64 4.29
N GLY A 56 -0.46 -4.20 5.45
CA GLY A 56 -0.15 -3.42 6.65
C GLY A 56 0.97 -2.41 6.42
N VAL A 57 2.02 -2.80 5.68
CA VAL A 57 3.10 -1.89 5.26
C VAL A 57 2.55 -0.74 4.41
N LEU A 58 1.69 -1.03 3.42
CA LEU A 58 1.04 0.00 2.59
C LEU A 58 0.24 1.00 3.44
N LYS A 59 -0.59 0.50 4.37
CA LYS A 59 -1.35 1.36 5.30
C LYS A 59 -0.44 2.19 6.20
N GLY A 60 0.70 1.62 6.62
CA GLY A 60 1.75 2.32 7.36
C GLY A 60 2.35 3.49 6.58
N LEU A 61 2.65 3.30 5.29
CA LEU A 61 3.15 4.35 4.40
C LEU A 61 2.16 5.50 4.23
N HIS A 62 0.88 5.20 4.01
CA HIS A 62 -0.16 6.23 3.96
C HIS A 62 -0.25 7.01 5.28
N SER A 63 -0.22 6.32 6.41
CA SER A 63 -0.28 6.94 7.74
C SER A 63 0.92 7.86 7.98
N ALA A 64 2.13 7.42 7.63
CA ALA A 64 3.35 8.21 7.73
C ALA A 64 3.33 9.45 6.82
N LYS A 65 2.91 9.30 5.55
CA LYS A 65 2.74 10.42 4.61
C LYS A 65 1.79 11.46 5.20
N MET A 66 0.64 11.04 5.72
CA MET A 66 -0.34 11.93 6.31
C MET A 66 0.20 12.68 7.53
N ALA A 67 0.90 11.99 8.44
CA ALA A 67 1.51 12.61 9.61
C ALA A 67 2.55 13.67 9.22
N VAL A 68 3.40 13.38 8.24
CA VAL A 68 4.42 14.31 7.73
C VAL A 68 3.78 15.53 7.09
N LEU A 69 2.76 15.35 6.23
CA LEU A 69 2.05 16.46 5.60
C LEU A 69 1.34 17.34 6.62
N ALA A 70 0.75 16.75 7.66
CA ALA A 70 0.12 17.49 8.75
C ALA A 70 1.17 18.31 9.52
N ALA A 71 2.31 17.71 9.88
CA ALA A 71 3.39 18.40 10.57
C ALA A 71 3.97 19.56 9.74
N ALA A 72 4.09 19.38 8.42
CA ALA A 72 4.61 20.41 7.51
C ALA A 72 3.64 21.60 7.32
N ARG A 73 2.34 21.43 7.57
CA ARG A 73 1.32 22.51 7.49
C ARG A 73 1.18 23.32 8.78
N ILE A 74 1.73 22.84 9.89
CA ILE A 74 1.65 23.49 11.21
C ILE A 74 2.78 24.54 11.39
N ILE A 75 3.72 24.63 10.44
CA ILE A 75 4.87 25.55 10.45
C ILE A 75 4.61 26.74 9.54
#